data_AF-A0A538R138-F1
#
_entry.id   AF-A0A538R138-F1
#
_cell.length_a   1.000
_cell.length_b   1.000
_cell.length_c   1.000
_cell.angle_alpha   90.00
_cell.angle_beta   90.00
_cell.angle_gamma   90.00
#
_symmetry.space_group_name_H-M   'P 1'
#
loop_
_entity.id
_entity.type
_entity.pdbx_description
1 polymer ?
#
loop_
_entity_poly.entity_id
_entity_poly.type
_entity_poly.pdbx_seq_one_letter_code
_entity_poly.pdbx_strand_id
1 'polypeptide(L)'
;MTSRRLAAVASLALCGAVLEPLVRDPDDDGFPLSTYPMFAAPRSAEVTLAHAQGATRDGRVRPLSPAQLDTGEVMQAFTTLQRAVAAGPEARAALCAAIAGRVAGDAALGDVAEIRIVSATHDAIGFVARGAPALREAVLVRCDVARGAP
;
A
#
# COMPACT_ATOMS: atom_id res chain seq x y z
N MET A 1 39.77 32.36 -31.35
CA MET A 1 38.84 33.14 -30.49
C MET A 1 37.53 32.43 -30.20
N THR A 2 36.95 31.74 -31.18
CA THR A 2 35.71 30.93 -31.09
C THR A 2 35.78 29.82 -30.04
N SER A 3 36.88 29.06 -29.97
CA SER A 3 37.05 27.96 -29.00
C SER A 3 37.03 28.42 -27.52
N ARG A 4 37.69 29.53 -27.18
CA ARG A 4 37.68 30.08 -25.81
C ARG A 4 36.29 30.55 -25.37
N ARG A 5 35.51 31.14 -26.27
CA ARG A 5 34.12 31.55 -25.99
C ARG A 5 33.22 30.35 -25.77
N LEU A 6 33.38 29.30 -26.59
CA LEU A 6 32.65 28.04 -26.44
C LEU A 6 32.95 27.36 -25.10
N ALA A 7 34.22 27.30 -24.71
CA ALA A 7 34.62 26.76 -23.41
C ALA A 7 34.02 27.54 -22.24
N ALA A 8 34.05 28.88 -22.29
CA ALA A 8 33.48 29.72 -21.25
C ALA A 8 31.97 29.52 -21.08
N VAL A 9 31.22 29.43 -22.20
CA VAL A 9 29.79 29.15 -22.18
C VAL A 9 29.50 27.77 -21.61
N ALA A 10 30.25 26.74 -22.00
CA ALA A 10 30.09 25.39 -21.48
C ALA A 10 30.36 25.32 -19.96
N SER A 11 31.40 26.00 -19.48
CA SER A 11 31.70 26.08 -18.04
C SER A 11 30.61 26.80 -17.26
N LEU A 12 30.09 27.92 -17.78
CA LEU A 12 28.98 28.65 -17.13
C LEU A 12 27.71 27.80 -17.10
N ALA A 13 27.39 27.09 -18.18
CA ALA A 13 26.24 26.20 -18.24
C ALA A 13 26.38 25.04 -17.25
N LEU A 14 27.57 24.44 -17.11
CA LEU A 14 27.82 23.38 -16.15
C LEU A 14 27.69 23.88 -14.70
N CYS A 15 28.29 25.03 -14.37
CA CYS A 15 28.13 25.64 -13.05
C CYS A 15 26.66 25.97 -12.75
N GLY A 16 25.93 26.48 -13.75
CA GLY A 16 24.49 26.70 -13.65
C GLY A 16 23.73 25.42 -13.32
N ALA A 17 23.99 24.33 -14.04
CA ALA A 17 23.36 23.03 -13.81
C ALA A 17 23.67 22.44 -12.41
N VAL A 18 24.88 22.66 -11.89
CA VAL A 18 25.27 22.21 -10.53
C VAL A 18 24.60 23.05 -9.43
N LEU A 19 24.37 24.35 -9.67
CA LEU A 19 23.76 25.27 -8.69
C LEU A 19 22.23 25.32 -8.79
N GLU A 20 21.65 24.76 -9.84
CA GLU A 20 20.22 24.69 -10.10
C GLU A 20 19.38 24.15 -8.90
N PRO A 21 19.86 23.16 -8.13
CA PRO A 21 19.18 22.69 -6.91
C PRO A 21 18.92 23.76 -5.85
N LEU A 22 19.70 24.85 -5.79
CA LEU A 22 19.56 25.89 -4.75
C LEU A 22 18.29 26.74 -4.90
N VAL A 23 17.70 26.74 -6.09
CA VAL A 23 16.51 27.54 -6.43
C VAL A 23 15.30 26.69 -6.78
N ARG A 24 15.44 25.36 -6.83
CA ARG A 24 14.33 24.42 -7.02
C ARG A 24 13.55 24.21 -5.74
N ASP A 25 12.31 23.75 -5.90
CA ASP A 25 11.54 23.19 -4.81
C ASP A 25 12.29 21.95 -4.26
N PRO A 26 12.67 21.92 -2.97
CA PRO A 26 13.37 20.78 -2.37
C PRO A 26 12.57 19.47 -2.41
N ASP A 27 11.26 19.53 -2.67
CA ASP A 27 10.37 18.37 -2.79
C ASP A 27 10.24 17.84 -4.23
N ASP A 28 10.79 18.53 -5.23
CA ASP A 28 10.72 18.16 -6.66
C ASP A 28 11.95 17.34 -7.10
N ASP A 29 11.87 16.02 -6.95
CA ASP A 29 12.93 15.04 -7.28
C ASP A 29 12.81 14.47 -8.70
N GLY A 30 12.93 15.35 -9.71
CA GLY A 30 12.80 15.00 -11.12
C GLY A 30 14.12 14.64 -11.83
N PHE A 31 14.06 13.68 -12.75
CA PHE A 31 15.14 13.43 -13.72
C PHE A 31 15.33 14.65 -14.65
N PRO A 32 16.57 15.04 -15.07
CA PRO A 32 17.85 14.34 -14.93
C PRO A 32 18.75 14.80 -13.76
N LEU A 33 18.41 15.90 -13.09
CA LEU A 33 19.19 16.46 -11.99
C LEU A 33 18.49 16.15 -10.67
N SER A 34 18.46 14.87 -10.28
CA SER A 34 17.92 14.43 -9.00
C SER A 34 18.83 14.91 -7.87
N THR A 35 18.25 15.61 -6.91
CA THR A 35 18.97 16.19 -5.76
C THR A 35 19.08 15.21 -4.58
N TYR A 36 18.67 13.95 -4.78
CA TYR A 36 18.55 12.92 -3.73
C TYR A 36 17.84 13.40 -2.45
N PRO A 37 16.70 14.11 -2.51
CA PRO A 37 15.96 14.53 -1.33
C PRO A 37 15.21 13.36 -0.66
N MET A 38 15.50 12.11 -1.04
CA MET A 38 14.85 10.89 -0.54
C MET A 38 14.74 10.79 0.99
N PHE A 39 15.56 11.55 1.72
CA PHE A 39 15.53 11.69 3.19
C PHE A 39 15.49 13.14 3.70
N ALA A 40 15.41 14.13 2.81
CA ALA A 40 15.49 15.55 3.17
C ALA A 40 14.14 16.13 3.62
N ALA A 41 13.04 15.53 3.19
CA ALA A 41 11.68 15.98 3.49
C ALA A 41 10.88 14.92 4.28
N PRO A 42 10.10 15.34 5.29
CA PRO A 42 9.21 14.43 6.00
C PRO A 42 8.13 13.91 5.04
N ARG A 43 8.08 12.59 4.86
CA ARG A 43 6.94 11.95 4.19
C ARG A 43 5.73 11.98 5.12
N SER A 44 4.53 12.00 4.54
CA SER A 44 3.30 11.80 5.30
C SER A 44 3.42 10.54 6.15
N ALA A 45 3.22 10.68 7.45
CA ALA A 45 3.11 9.54 8.35
C ALA A 45 1.80 8.78 8.13
N GLU A 46 0.78 9.41 7.53
CA GLU A 46 -0.46 8.73 7.20
C GLU A 46 -0.30 7.84 5.96
N VAL A 47 -0.62 6.56 6.12
CA VAL A 47 -0.62 5.57 5.05
C VAL A 47 -1.95 4.84 5.04
N THR A 48 -2.59 4.75 3.86
CA THR A 48 -3.85 4.02 3.67
C THR A 48 -3.59 2.73 2.91
N LEU A 49 -3.98 1.60 3.52
CA LEU A 49 -3.74 0.25 3.00
C LEU A 49 -5.03 -0.57 3.06
N ALA A 50 -5.25 -1.40 2.04
CA ALA A 50 -6.29 -2.41 2.08
C ALA A 50 -5.74 -3.72 2.65
N HIS A 51 -6.53 -4.37 3.51
CA HIS A 51 -6.23 -5.68 4.08
C HIS A 51 -7.50 -6.52 4.18
N ALA A 52 -7.34 -7.84 4.29
CA ALA A 52 -8.43 -8.79 4.46
C ALA A 52 -8.43 -9.35 5.88
N GLN A 53 -9.61 -9.45 6.47
CA GLN A 53 -9.81 -9.99 7.80
C GLN A 53 -11.01 -10.94 7.85
N GLY A 54 -10.90 -11.97 8.68
CA GLY A 54 -12.00 -12.88 8.99
C GLY A 54 -12.70 -12.41 10.26
N ALA A 55 -14.03 -12.41 10.25
CA ALA A 55 -14.86 -12.21 11.43
C ALA A 55 -15.55 -13.52 11.81
N THR A 56 -15.49 -13.88 13.09
CA THR A 56 -16.15 -15.05 13.66
C THR A 56 -17.60 -14.70 14.06
N ARG A 57 -18.43 -15.72 14.34
CA ARG A 57 -19.85 -15.51 14.73
C ARG A 57 -20.04 -14.71 16.02
N ASP A 58 -19.06 -14.76 16.92
CA ASP A 58 -19.03 -13.99 18.17
C ASP A 58 -18.49 -12.56 17.96
N GLY A 59 -18.22 -12.15 16.71
CA GLY A 59 -17.78 -10.82 16.35
C GLY A 59 -16.28 -10.56 16.49
N ARG A 60 -15.47 -11.56 16.90
CA ARG A 60 -14.01 -11.41 16.94
C ARG A 60 -13.46 -11.32 15.52
N VAL A 61 -12.49 -10.42 15.33
CA VAL A 61 -11.82 -10.20 14.05
C VAL A 61 -10.40 -10.78 14.13
N ARG A 62 -9.96 -11.44 13.06
CA ARG A 62 -8.57 -11.88 12.90
C ARG A 62 -8.02 -11.50 11.52
N PRO A 63 -6.75 -11.11 11.42
CA PRO A 63 -6.11 -10.89 10.14
C PRO A 63 -6.04 -12.20 9.34
N LEU A 64 -6.19 -12.11 8.03
CA LEU A 64 -5.95 -13.23 7.12
C LEU A 64 -4.51 -13.19 6.63
N SER A 65 -3.90 -14.37 6.46
CA SER A 65 -2.54 -14.48 5.95
C SER A 65 -2.52 -14.43 4.42
N PRO A 66 -1.34 -14.21 3.78
CA PRO A 66 -1.19 -14.27 2.33
C PRO A 66 -1.72 -15.57 1.71
N ALA A 67 -1.67 -16.70 2.44
CA ALA A 67 -2.16 -17.99 1.93
C ALA A 67 -3.66 -17.93 1.60
N GLN A 68 -4.45 -17.20 2.38
CA GLN A 68 -5.87 -16.95 2.09
C GLN A 68 -6.06 -15.95 0.93
N LEU A 69 -5.01 -15.44 0.30
CA LEU A 69 -5.03 -14.67 -0.95
C LEU A 69 -4.34 -15.40 -2.10
N ASP A 70 -4.12 -16.71 -1.98
CA ASP A 70 -3.50 -17.56 -3.01
C ASP A 70 -2.02 -17.24 -3.29
N THR A 71 -1.27 -16.83 -2.26
CA THR A 71 0.17 -16.60 -2.38
C THR A 71 0.89 -16.79 -1.04
N GLY A 72 2.17 -17.19 -1.08
CA GLY A 72 3.06 -17.15 0.09
C GLY A 72 3.66 -15.76 0.34
N GLU A 73 3.55 -14.84 -0.63
CA GLU A 73 4.32 -13.60 -0.65
C GLU A 73 3.47 -12.40 -0.19
N VAL A 74 3.92 -11.73 0.88
CA VAL A 74 3.20 -10.61 1.51
C VAL A 74 2.94 -9.46 0.52
N MET A 75 3.95 -9.11 -0.29
CA MET A 75 3.82 -8.00 -1.25
C MET A 75 2.89 -8.33 -2.42
N GLN A 76 2.79 -9.61 -2.80
CA GLN A 76 1.83 -10.04 -3.81
C GLN A 76 0.40 -9.98 -3.24
N ALA A 77 0.18 -10.47 -2.02
CA ALA A 77 -1.11 -10.39 -1.35
C ALA A 77 -1.59 -8.94 -1.20
N PHE A 78 -0.68 -8.06 -0.74
CA PHE A 78 -0.92 -6.61 -0.69
C PHE A 78 -1.32 -6.05 -2.06
N THR A 79 -0.53 -6.33 -3.09
CA THR A 79 -0.80 -5.82 -4.44
C THR A 79 -2.14 -6.31 -4.99
N THR A 80 -2.50 -7.58 -4.74
CA THR A 80 -3.79 -8.16 -5.12
C THR A 80 -4.95 -7.38 -4.49
N LEU A 81 -4.87 -7.06 -3.19
CA LEU A 81 -5.88 -6.26 -2.49
C LEU A 81 -5.97 -4.85 -3.05
N GLN A 82 -4.84 -4.15 -3.17
CA GLN A 82 -4.81 -2.78 -3.69
C GLN A 82 -5.40 -2.69 -5.09
N ARG A 83 -5.05 -3.64 -5.98
CA ARG A 83 -5.60 -3.71 -7.35
C ARG A 83 -7.10 -3.96 -7.34
N ALA A 84 -7.59 -4.89 -6.53
CA ALA A 84 -9.02 -5.16 -6.44
C ALA A 84 -9.78 -3.93 -5.94
N VAL A 85 -9.25 -3.21 -4.94
CA VAL A 85 -9.84 -1.97 -4.44
C VAL A 85 -9.87 -0.87 -5.51
N ALA A 86 -8.77 -0.67 -6.23
CA ALA A 86 -8.69 0.32 -7.30
C ALA A 86 -9.60 -0.03 -8.50
N ALA A 87 -9.76 -1.32 -8.82
CA ALA A 87 -10.61 -1.79 -9.90
C ALA A 87 -12.12 -1.68 -9.61
N GLY A 88 -12.51 -1.48 -8.34
CA GLY A 88 -13.88 -1.12 -7.98
C GLY A 88 -14.72 -2.23 -7.31
N PRO A 89 -16.03 -2.02 -7.15
CA PRO A 89 -16.91 -2.90 -6.36
C PRO A 89 -16.94 -4.36 -6.83
N GLU A 90 -17.03 -4.60 -8.14
CA GLU A 90 -17.13 -5.95 -8.70
C GLU A 90 -15.86 -6.78 -8.44
N ALA A 91 -14.68 -6.18 -8.70
CA ALA A 91 -13.41 -6.82 -8.43
C ALA A 91 -13.20 -7.13 -6.95
N ARG A 92 -13.61 -6.22 -6.05
CA ARG A 92 -13.60 -6.46 -4.59
C ARG A 92 -14.52 -7.61 -4.19
N ALA A 93 -15.73 -7.67 -4.75
CA ALA A 93 -16.68 -8.74 -4.45
C ALA A 93 -16.16 -10.11 -4.93
N ALA A 94 -15.60 -10.18 -6.14
CA ALA A 94 -14.98 -11.39 -6.67
C ALA A 94 -13.80 -11.86 -5.81
N LEU A 95 -12.92 -10.93 -5.40
CA LEU A 95 -11.82 -11.25 -4.49
C LEU A 95 -12.33 -11.74 -3.13
N CYS A 96 -13.35 -11.08 -2.55
CA CYS A 96 -13.94 -11.50 -1.29
C CYS A 96 -14.46 -12.94 -1.39
N ALA A 97 -15.24 -13.27 -2.43
CA ALA A 97 -15.78 -14.60 -2.64
C ALA A 97 -14.68 -15.67 -2.79
N ALA A 98 -13.59 -15.36 -3.51
CA ALA A 98 -12.44 -16.26 -3.62
C ALA A 98 -11.77 -16.51 -2.27
N ILE A 99 -11.61 -15.47 -1.45
CA ILE A 99 -11.12 -15.59 -0.06
C ILE A 99 -12.04 -16.46 0.78
N ALA A 100 -13.36 -16.22 0.73
CA ALA A 100 -14.34 -17.01 1.44
C ALA A 100 -14.28 -18.51 1.06
N GLY A 101 -14.13 -18.83 -0.23
CA GLY A 101 -13.98 -20.21 -0.69
C GLY A 101 -12.76 -20.92 -0.11
N ARG A 102 -11.61 -20.23 -0.03
CA ARG A 102 -10.40 -20.80 0.58
C ARG A 102 -10.54 -20.96 2.10
N VAL A 103 -11.14 -19.98 2.77
CA VAL A 103 -11.40 -20.02 4.22
C VAL A 103 -12.43 -21.10 4.59
N ALA A 104 -13.37 -21.43 3.68
CA ALA A 104 -14.32 -22.51 3.90
C ALA A 104 -13.62 -23.88 3.95
N GLY A 105 -12.55 -24.08 3.17
CA GLY A 105 -11.77 -25.32 3.13
C GLY A 105 -10.66 -25.43 4.19
N ASP A 106 -10.40 -24.36 4.95
CA ASP A 106 -9.34 -24.32 5.96
C ASP A 106 -9.89 -24.64 7.36
N ALA A 107 -9.57 -25.83 7.87
CA ALA A 107 -10.02 -26.28 9.19
C ALA A 107 -9.55 -25.37 10.33
N ALA A 108 -8.38 -24.72 10.20
CA ALA A 108 -7.86 -23.81 11.22
C ALA A 108 -8.66 -22.51 11.31
N LEU A 109 -9.43 -22.18 10.27
CA LEU A 109 -10.30 -21.00 10.21
C LEU A 109 -11.79 -21.38 10.30
N GLY A 110 -12.11 -22.58 10.80
CA GLY A 110 -13.47 -23.12 10.88
C GLY A 110 -14.48 -22.29 11.67
N ASP A 111 -14.03 -21.34 12.51
CA ASP A 111 -14.87 -20.42 13.27
C ASP A 111 -15.12 -19.07 12.58
N VAL A 112 -14.36 -18.74 11.53
CA VAL A 112 -14.55 -17.52 10.71
C VAL A 112 -15.83 -17.65 9.89
N ALA A 113 -16.79 -16.75 10.06
CA ALA A 113 -18.09 -16.80 9.39
C ALA A 113 -18.23 -15.77 8.26
N GLU A 114 -17.48 -14.68 8.31
CA GLU A 114 -17.56 -13.58 7.34
C GLU A 114 -16.14 -13.12 6.98
N ILE A 115 -15.92 -12.77 5.71
CA ILE A 115 -14.71 -12.11 5.24
C ILE A 115 -15.02 -10.63 5.01
N ARG A 116 -14.08 -9.78 5.43
CA ARG A 116 -14.15 -8.33 5.21
C ARG A 116 -12.88 -7.87 4.51
N ILE A 117 -13.04 -7.13 3.41
CA ILE A 117 -11.94 -6.34 2.85
C ILE A 117 -12.09 -4.92 3.40
N VAL A 118 -11.02 -4.44 4.03
CA VAL A 118 -11.02 -3.20 4.82
C VAL A 118 -9.99 -2.26 4.24
N SER A 119 -10.33 -0.98 4.17
CA SER A 119 -9.37 0.11 3.96
C SER A 119 -9.10 0.78 5.30
N ALA A 120 -7.84 0.84 5.70
CA ALA A 120 -7.46 1.47 6.95
C ALA A 120 -6.32 2.47 6.74
N THR A 121 -6.50 3.67 7.28
CA THR A 121 -5.47 4.71 7.36
C THR A 121 -4.79 4.64 8.72
N HIS A 122 -3.47 4.56 8.73
CA HIS A 122 -2.65 4.49 9.94
C HIS A 122 -1.66 5.64 9.97
N ASP A 123 -1.30 6.11 11.17
CA ASP A 123 0.01 6.72 11.39
C ASP A 123 1.05 5.59 11.35
N ALA A 124 1.87 5.54 10.31
CA ALA A 124 2.86 4.51 10.08
C ALA A 124 3.85 4.38 11.25
N ILE A 125 4.26 5.51 11.84
CA ILE A 125 5.20 5.50 12.96
C ILE A 125 4.49 4.98 14.22
N GLY A 126 3.30 5.51 14.52
CA GLY A 126 2.50 5.05 15.65
C GLY A 126 2.13 3.57 15.58
N PHE A 127 1.73 3.08 14.41
CA PHE A 127 1.37 1.68 14.18
C PHE A 127 2.57 0.76 14.37
N VAL A 128 3.71 1.05 13.73
CA VAL A 128 4.89 0.17 13.79
C VAL A 128 5.57 0.22 15.16
N ALA A 129 5.73 1.42 15.75
CA ALA A 129 6.47 1.56 17.00
C ALA A 129 5.66 1.18 18.24
N ARG A 130 4.33 1.31 18.20
CA ARG A 130 3.46 1.18 19.39
C ARG A 130 2.24 0.29 19.18
N GLY A 131 2.02 -0.25 17.98
CA GLY A 131 0.78 -0.96 17.66
C GLY A 131 -0.45 -0.06 17.74
N ALA A 132 -0.30 1.24 17.48
CA ALA A 132 -1.43 2.18 17.53
C ALA A 132 -2.53 1.75 16.54
N PRO A 133 -3.82 1.89 16.91
CA PRO A 133 -4.91 1.52 16.01
C PRO A 133 -4.97 2.43 14.77
N ALA A 134 -5.75 2.02 13.78
CA ALA A 134 -6.02 2.84 12.60
C ALA A 134 -6.67 4.19 12.99
N LEU A 135 -6.25 5.25 12.32
CA LEU A 135 -6.85 6.58 12.42
C LEU A 135 -8.26 6.59 11.83
N ARG A 136 -8.44 5.88 10.72
CA ARG A 136 -9.71 5.72 9.99
C ARG A 136 -9.79 4.31 9.44
N GLU A 137 -10.94 3.67 9.56
CA GLU A 137 -11.18 2.33 9.02
C GLU A 137 -12.55 2.28 8.34
N ALA A 138 -12.61 1.66 7.15
CA ALA A 138 -13.83 1.46 6.41
C ALA A 138 -13.87 0.05 5.81
N VAL A 139 -14.95 -0.69 6.10
CA VAL A 139 -15.21 -1.97 5.43
C VAL A 139 -15.70 -1.70 4.02
N LEU A 140 -14.96 -2.16 3.03
CA LEU A 140 -15.24 -1.92 1.61
C LEU A 140 -16.19 -2.96 1.01
N VAL A 141 -16.08 -4.21 1.45
CA VAL A 141 -16.96 -5.31 1.07
C VAL A 141 -16.97 -6.39 2.15
N ARG A 142 -18.11 -7.09 2.25
CA ARG A 142 -18.32 -8.24 3.13
C ARG A 142 -18.85 -9.41 2.33
N CYS A 143 -18.47 -10.62 2.69
CA CYS A 143 -19.06 -11.84 2.13
C CYS A 143 -19.05 -12.96 3.16
N ASP A 144 -20.09 -13.78 3.15
CA ASP A 144 -20.22 -14.91 4.06
C ASP A 144 -19.34 -16.09 3.62
N VAL A 145 -18.84 -16.84 4.60
CA VAL A 145 -18.15 -18.10 4.36
C VAL A 145 -19.19 -19.21 4.33
N ALA A 146 -19.56 -19.64 3.12
CA ALA A 146 -20.47 -20.76 2.93
C ALA A 146 -19.78 -22.07 3.33
N ARG A 147 -20.10 -22.56 4.53
CA ARG A 147 -19.79 -23.95 4.92
C ARG A 147 -21.06 -24.77 4.73
N GLY A 148 -20.96 -25.86 3.98
CA GLY A 148 -22.01 -26.89 4.00
C GLY A 148 -22.27 -27.27 5.46
N ALA A 149 -23.54 -27.43 5.82
CA ALA A 149 -23.88 -27.97 7.13
C ALA A 149 -23.14 -29.31 7.34
N PRO A 150 -22.65 -29.58 8.57
CA PRO A 150 -22.03 -30.87 8.87
C PRO A 150 -22.97 -32.05 8.59
#